data_AF-A0A2M7I0X1-F1
#
_entry.id   AF-A0A2M7I0X1-F1
#
_cell.length_a   1.000
_cell.length_b   1.000
_cell.length_c   1.000
_cell.angle_alpha   90.00
_cell.angle_beta   90.00
_cell.angle_gamma   90.00
#
_symmetry.space_group_name_H-M   'P 1'
#
loop_
_entity.id
_entity.type
_entity.pdbx_description
1 polymer ?
#
loop_
_entity_poly.entity_id
_entity_poly.type
_entity_poly.pdbx_seq_one_letter_code
_entity_poly.pdbx_strand_id
1 'polypeptide(L)' 'MTKKIIFILIFSLLTGFSNGQTMLEKVQKKFYSIKDFTADFVQKSDGALNLSGKIKFKQKDKIRIEVG' A
#
# COMPACT_ATOMS: atom_id res chain seq x y z
N MET A 1 18.81 32.34 19.85
CA MET A 1 17.58 32.12 19.05
C MET A 1 17.68 30.88 18.17
N THR A 2 18.80 30.68 17.46
CA THR A 2 19.10 29.50 16.61
C THR A 2 18.99 28.14 17.30
N LYS A 3 19.45 27.99 18.56
CA LYS A 3 19.36 26.71 19.30
C LYS A 3 17.91 26.24 19.53
N LYS A 4 16.96 27.16 19.72
CA LYS A 4 15.54 26.82 19.91
C LYS A 4 14.90 26.36 18.60
N ILE A 5 15.30 26.93 17.47
CA ILE A 5 14.82 26.56 16.13
C ILE A 5 15.29 25.14 15.77
N ILE A 6 16.56 24.82 16.06
CA ILE A 6 17.11 23.47 15.86
C ILE A 6 16.36 22.43 16.70
N PHE A 7 16.05 22.76 17.95
CA PHE A 7 15.28 21.87 18.84
C PHE A 7 13.87 21.59 18.30
N ILE A 8 13.19 22.60 17.76
CA ILE A 8 11.85 22.45 17.16
C ILE A 8 11.88 21.57 15.90
N LEU A 9 12.90 21.72 15.05
CA LEU A 9 13.10 20.89 13.85
C LEU A 9 13.39 19.42 14.18
N ILE A 10 14.17 19.15 15.23
CA ILE A 10 14.45 17.77 15.67
C ILE A 10 13.18 17.15 16.29
N PHE A 11 12.39 17.93 17.03
CA PHE A 11 11.16 17.45 17.67
C PHE A 11 10.05 17.14 16.66
N SER A 12 9.91 17.91 15.58
CA SER A 12 8.94 17.62 14.51
C SER A 12 9.28 16.34 13.74
N LEU A 13 10.56 16.03 13.55
CA LEU A 13 11.00 14.79 12.91
C LEU A 13 10.67 13.54 13.74
N LEU A 14 10.69 13.65 15.08
CA LEU A 14 10.42 12.51 15.97
C LEU A 14 8.93 12.20 16.14
N THR A 15 8.05 13.17 15.91
CA THR A 15 6.60 13.05 16.16
C THR A 15 5.78 12.59 14.95
N GLY A 16 6.38 12.58 13.74
CA GLY A 16 5.70 12.17 12.50
C GLY A 16 5.77 10.67 12.16
N PHE A 17 6.55 9.86 12.89
CA PHE A 17 6.85 8.46 12.51
C PHE A 17 5.83 7.41 13.00
N SER A 18 5.04 7.69 14.03
CA SER A 18 4.26 6.64 14.73
C SER A 18 3.05 6.11 13.94
N ASN A 19 2.33 7.00 13.26
CA ASN A 19 1.09 6.65 12.57
C ASN A 19 1.35 5.89 11.26
N GLY A 20 2.37 6.30 10.51
CA GLY A 20 2.76 5.63 9.25
C GLY A 20 3.24 4.20 9.48
N GLN A 21 4.08 4.01 10.50
CA GLN A 21 4.60 2.68 10.85
C GLN A 21 3.48 1.73 11.27
N THR A 22 2.58 2.19 12.14
CA THR A 22 1.43 1.38 12.58
C THR A 22 0.52 1.01 11.41
N MET A 23 0.31 1.92 10.45
CA MET A 23 -0.50 1.65 9.26
C MET A 23 0.18 0.64 8.34
N LEU A 24 1.49 0.77 8.11
CA LEU A 24 2.27 -0.16 7.31
C LEU A 24 2.21 -1.57 7.89
N GLU A 25 2.39 -1.72 9.21
CA GLU A 25 2.31 -3.01 9.90
C GLU A 25 0.94 -3.67 9.73
N LYS A 26 -0.15 -2.89 9.82
CA LYS A 26 -1.51 -3.41 9.60
C LYS A 26 -1.71 -3.90 8.16
N VAL A 27 -1.26 -3.13 7.17
CA VAL A 27 -1.36 -3.51 5.75
C VAL A 27 -0.55 -4.78 5.48
N GLN A 28 0.68 -4.85 5.98
CA GLN A 28 1.55 -6.01 5.83
C GLN A 28 0.97 -7.25 6.50
N LYS A 29 0.49 -7.14 7.74
CA LYS A 29 -0.14 -8.26 8.45
C LYS A 29 -1.35 -8.79 7.69
N LYS A 30 -2.18 -7.91 7.14
CA LYS A 30 -3.32 -8.31 6.31
C LYS A 30 -2.86 -8.99 5.02
N PHE A 31 -1.89 -8.42 4.31
CA PHE A 31 -1.35 -8.99 3.08
C PHE A 31 -0.77 -10.41 3.32
N TYR A 32 0.05 -10.59 4.36
CA TYR A 32 0.65 -11.89 4.69
C TYR A 32 -0.36 -12.95 5.14
N SER A 33 -1.55 -12.53 5.60
CA SER A 33 -2.64 -13.46 5.96
C SER A 33 -3.32 -14.08 4.74
N ILE A 34 -3.18 -13.49 3.55
CA ILE A 34 -3.81 -13.98 2.33
C ILE A 34 -2.93 -15.08 1.72
N LYS A 35 -3.47 -16.31 1.63
CA LYS A 35 -2.76 -17.46 1.02
C LYS A 35 -2.94 -17.52 -0.48
N ASP A 36 -4.14 -17.27 -0.93
CA ASP A 36 -4.52 -17.08 -2.31
C ASP A 36 -5.74 -16.14 -2.40
N PHE A 37 -5.93 -15.53 -3.56
CA PHE A 37 -7.19 -14.90 -3.91
C PHE A 37 -7.38 -14.89 -5.42
N THR A 38 -8.63 -14.81 -5.84
CA THR A 38 -9.01 -14.56 -7.23
C THR A 38 -10.10 -13.50 -7.22
N ALA A 39 -9.93 -12.46 -8.02
CA ALA A 39 -10.88 -11.36 -8.11
C ALA A 39 -10.98 -10.86 -9.55
N ASP A 40 -12.19 -10.47 -9.95
CA ASP A 40 -12.40 -9.75 -11.20
C ASP A 40 -12.00 -8.28 -11.00
N PHE A 41 -11.41 -7.66 -12.04
CA PHE A 41 -11.00 -6.27 -12.01
C PHE A 41 -11.51 -5.52 -13.25
N VAL A 42 -11.72 -4.21 -13.06
CA VAL A 42 -11.99 -3.26 -14.14
C VAL A 42 -11.07 -2.06 -13.92
N GLN A 43 -10.20 -1.80 -14.89
CA GLN A 43 -9.36 -0.62 -14.94
C GLN A 43 -10.04 0.47 -15.77
N LYS A 44 -10.20 1.64 -15.15
CA LYS A 44 -10.64 2.85 -15.83
C LYS A 44 -9.51 3.88 -15.79
N SER A 45 -9.31 4.57 -16.91
CA SER A 45 -8.41 5.73 -17.04
C SER A 45 -9.23 6.82 -17.69
N ASP A 46 -9.22 8.01 -17.10
CA ASP A 46 -10.05 9.15 -17.54
C ASP A 46 -11.53 8.81 -17.72
N GLY A 47 -12.07 7.95 -16.84
CA GLY A 47 -13.46 7.51 -16.88
C GLY A 47 -13.79 6.47 -17.96
N ALA A 48 -12.92 6.28 -18.96
CA ALA A 48 -13.05 5.25 -19.97
C ALA A 48 -12.60 3.88 -19.42
N LEU A 49 -13.34 2.82 -19.76
CA LEU A 49 -12.93 1.44 -19.47
C LEU A 49 -11.77 1.09 -20.41
N ASN A 50 -10.60 0.78 -19.84
CA ASN A 50 -9.40 0.44 -20.62
C ASN A 50 -9.09 -1.04 -20.57
N LEU A 51 -9.36 -1.69 -19.44
CA LEU A 51 -9.01 -3.09 -19.22
C LEU A 51 -10.03 -3.73 -18.28
N SER A 52 -10.37 -4.98 -18.53
CA SER A 52 -11.03 -5.81 -17.53
C SER A 52 -10.43 -7.20 -17.56
N GLY A 53 -10.68 -7.96 -16.49
CA GLY A 53 -10.15 -9.30 -16.41
C GLY A 53 -10.15 -9.84 -15.00
N LYS A 54 -9.22 -10.75 -14.72
CA LYS A 54 -9.12 -11.47 -13.45
C LYS A 54 -7.70 -11.42 -12.91
N ILE A 55 -7.56 -11.03 -11.65
CA ILE A 55 -6.30 -11.13 -10.90
C ILE A 55 -6.35 -12.41 -10.08
N LYS A 56 -5.27 -13.21 -10.18
CA LYS A 56 -5.04 -14.40 -9.37
C LYS A 56 -3.75 -14.24 -8.60
N PHE A 57 -3.79 -14.50 -7.31
CA PHE A 57 -2.63 -14.45 -6.43
C PHE A 57 -2.54 -15.74 -5.62
N LYS A 58 -1.32 -16.18 -5.36
CA LYS A 58 -1.00 -17.21 -4.38
C LYS A 58 0.34 -16.88 -3.75
N GLN A 59 0.45 -16.95 -2.43
CA GLN A 59 1.59 -16.44 -1.65
C GLN A 59 2.96 -17.03 -2.06
N LYS A 60 2.97 -18.25 -2.60
CA LYS A 60 4.20 -18.94 -3.06
C LYS A 60 4.42 -18.85 -4.58
N ASP A 61 3.44 -18.36 -5.34
CA ASP A 61 3.52 -18.21 -6.78
C ASP A 61 3.57 -16.72 -7.18
N LYS A 62 3.66 -16.46 -8.48
CA LYS A 62 3.60 -15.11 -9.03
C LYS A 62 2.14 -14.64 -9.11
N ILE A 63 1.94 -13.32 -8.99
CA ILE A 63 0.67 -12.68 -9.36
C ILE A 63 0.43 -12.94 -10.86
N ARG A 64 -0.77 -13.37 -11.21
CA ARG A 64 -1.21 -13.53 -12.59
C ARG A 64 -2.37 -12.58 -12.87
N ILE A 65 -2.30 -11.92 -14.02
CA ILE A 65 -3.34 -11.06 -14.55
C ILE A 65 -3.80 -11.69 -15.85
N GLU A 66 -5.08 -12.02 -15.93
CA GLU A 66 -5.74 -12.49 -17.15
C GLU A 66 -6.58 -11.33 -17.65
N VAL A 67 -6.26 -10.83 -18.84
CA VAL A 67 -6.96 -9.71 -19.49
C VAL A 67 -7.95 -10.28 -20.51
N GLY A 68 -9.16 -9.71 -20.52
CA GLY A 68 -10.20 -9.97 -21.53
C GLY A 68 -10.28 -8.87 -22.57
#